data_AF-A0A0T0MK38-F1
#
_entry.id   AF-A0A0T0MK38-F1
#
_cell.length_a   1.000
_cell.length_b   1.000
_cell.length_c   1.000
_cell.angle_alpha   90.00
_cell.angle_beta   90.00
_cell.angle_gamma   90.00
#
_symmetry.space_group_name_H-M   'P 1'
#
loop_
_entity.id
_entity.type
_entity.pdbx_description
1 polymer ?
#
loop_
_entity_poly.entity_id
_entity_poly.type
_entity_poly.pdbx_seq_one_letter_code
_entity_poly.pdbx_strand_id
1 'polypeptide(L)'
;MPSVPTQDRRRRPRAATVVLAVLLVTTLVGAGLVLGRMLTTNQAWQDTSQQWETLARSTGQELAASQADLAATQAELDATTAQLSTAQERITQLADEKAQLGDTSASQQQLADYQSRVSQAAGQVATALASCVDGQQRLIGYLQNSAQYDPTDLERFTSDVQTVCAQATDANAALQRELER
;
A
#
# COMPACT_ATOMS: atom_id res chain seq x y z
N MET A 1 81.03 24.41 105.09
CA MET A 1 79.91 25.06 105.83
C MET A 1 78.96 25.69 104.83
N PRO A 2 77.65 25.71 105.10
CA PRO A 2 76.61 25.26 104.16
C PRO A 2 75.59 26.35 103.79
N SER A 3 74.82 26.12 102.71
CA SER A 3 73.38 26.40 102.70
C SER A 3 72.70 25.87 101.42
N VAL A 4 72.12 24.67 101.53
CA VAL A 4 70.86 24.32 100.85
C VAL A 4 69.75 24.82 101.76
N PRO A 5 68.78 25.60 101.26
CA PRO A 5 67.40 25.09 101.18
C PRO A 5 66.64 25.70 99.97
N THR A 6 65.52 25.23 99.46
CA THR A 6 64.60 24.14 99.78
C THR A 6 63.73 23.99 98.54
N GLN A 7 63.64 22.78 97.98
CA GLN A 7 62.57 22.46 97.03
C GLN A 7 61.25 22.45 97.78
N ASP A 8 60.42 23.46 97.54
CA ASP A 8 59.07 23.49 98.08
C ASP A 8 58.18 22.57 97.23
N ARG A 9 57.86 21.40 97.79
CA ARG A 9 57.03 20.37 97.17
C ARG A 9 55.66 20.40 97.82
N ARG A 10 54.64 20.31 96.96
CA ARG A 10 53.30 19.71 97.20
C ARG A 10 52.19 20.63 97.73
N ARG A 11 51.61 21.40 96.82
CA ARG A 11 50.14 21.61 96.72
C ARG A 11 49.59 21.23 95.34
N ARG A 12 50.07 20.14 94.73
CA ARG A 12 49.73 19.74 93.35
C ARG A 12 48.91 18.44 93.11
N PRO A 13 48.40 17.67 94.09
CA PRO A 13 47.61 16.48 93.72
C PRO A 13 46.23 16.86 93.19
N ARG A 14 45.49 17.77 93.85
CA ARG A 14 44.11 18.11 93.46
C ARG A 14 44.01 18.85 92.13
N ALA A 15 44.91 19.80 91.86
CA ALA A 15 44.92 20.53 90.58
C ALA A 15 45.26 19.62 89.39
N ALA A 16 46.20 18.68 89.55
CA ALA A 16 46.54 17.72 88.50
C ALA A 16 45.37 16.76 88.20
N THR A 17 44.66 16.28 89.24
CA THR A 17 43.46 15.46 89.07
C THR A 17 42.35 16.21 88.35
N VAL A 18 42.13 17.49 88.68
CA VAL A 18 41.12 18.33 88.01
C VAL A 18 41.47 18.54 86.53
N VAL A 19 42.73 18.85 86.21
CA VAL A 19 43.16 19.03 84.81
C VAL A 19 42.99 17.74 84.01
N LEU A 20 43.38 16.60 84.57
CA LEU A 20 43.22 15.30 83.91
C LEU A 20 41.74 14.97 83.70
N ALA A 21 40.88 15.22 84.69
CA ALA A 21 39.44 15.00 84.58
C ALA A 21 38.81 15.89 83.51
N VAL A 22 39.20 17.18 83.44
CA VAL A 22 38.73 18.09 82.39
C VAL A 22 39.18 17.62 81.00
N LEU A 23 40.44 17.20 80.85
CA LEU A 23 40.96 16.64 79.60
C LEU A 23 40.22 15.36 79.18
N LEU A 24 39.89 14.49 80.13
CA LEU A 24 39.15 13.26 79.86
C LEU A 24 37.70 13.59 79.43
N VAL A 25 37.06 14.55 80.08
CA VAL A 25 35.71 14.99 79.71
C VAL A 25 35.71 15.65 78.33
N THR A 26 36.66 16.53 78.02
CA THR A 26 36.72 17.19 76.71
C THR A 26 37.02 16.22 75.58
N THR A 27 37.89 15.23 75.80
CA THR A 27 38.16 14.17 74.82
C THR A 27 36.95 13.26 74.60
N LEU A 28 36.24 12.86 75.66
CA LEU A 28 35.00 12.08 75.54
C LEU A 28 33.89 12.83 74.80
N VAL A 29 33.70 14.12 75.11
CA VAL A 29 32.72 14.97 74.41
C VAL A 29 33.10 15.16 72.94
N GLY A 30 34.38 15.41 72.66
CA GLY A 30 34.89 15.51 71.29
C GLY A 30 34.71 14.22 70.49
N ALA A 31 35.03 13.07 71.09
CA ALA A 31 34.85 11.76 70.48
C ALA A 31 33.37 11.47 70.19
N GLY A 32 32.47 11.79 71.12
CA GLY A 32 31.02 11.64 70.94
C GLY A 32 30.48 12.50 69.79
N LEU A 33 30.95 13.75 69.66
CA LEU A 33 30.58 14.64 68.55
C LEU A 33 31.04 14.11 67.19
N VAL A 34 32.29 13.63 67.11
CA VAL A 34 32.85 13.06 65.87
C VAL A 34 32.10 11.79 65.47
N LEU A 35 31.87 10.88 66.42
CA LEU A 35 31.09 9.66 66.19
C LEU A 35 29.67 9.97 65.71
N GLY A 36 28.98 10.92 66.38
CA GLY A 36 27.65 11.36 65.97
C GLY A 36 27.62 11.91 64.54
N ARG A 37 28.57 12.79 64.20
CA ARG A 37 28.67 13.36 62.85
C ARG A 37 29.00 12.29 61.80
N MET A 38 29.87 11.35 62.13
CA MET A 38 30.25 10.28 61.21
C MET A 38 29.07 9.35 60.92
N LEU A 39 28.27 9.02 61.95
CA LEU A 39 27.06 8.21 61.78
C LEU A 39 26.00 8.90 60.93
N THR A 40 25.71 10.18 61.17
CA THR A 40 24.73 10.91 60.37
C THR A 40 25.18 11.10 58.93
N THR A 41 26.48 11.37 58.71
CA THR A 41 27.06 11.48 57.38
C THR A 41 26.99 10.12 56.66
N ASN A 42 27.33 9.03 57.34
CA ASN A 42 27.27 7.68 56.77
C ASN A 42 25.84 7.28 56.39
N GLN A 43 24.85 7.59 57.22
CA GLN A 43 23.43 7.36 56.89
C GLN A 43 23.00 8.19 55.67
N ALA A 44 23.32 9.48 55.64
CA ALA A 44 23.01 10.34 54.50
C ALA A 44 23.66 9.86 53.19
N TRP A 45 24.90 9.35 53.26
CA TRP A 45 25.56 8.73 52.12
C TRP A 45 24.86 7.44 51.67
N GLN A 46 24.48 6.56 52.60
CA GLN A 46 23.75 5.34 52.27
C GLN A 46 22.41 5.63 51.59
N ASP A 47 21.64 6.58 52.12
CA ASP A 47 20.35 6.99 51.56
C ASP A 47 20.52 7.59 50.16
N THR A 48 21.54 8.42 49.98
CA THR A 48 21.86 9.04 48.68
C THR A 48 22.28 7.97 47.67
N SER A 49 23.15 7.03 48.05
CA SER A 49 23.57 5.93 47.19
C SER A 49 22.39 5.05 46.75
N GLN A 50 21.46 4.73 47.66
CA GLN A 50 20.25 3.96 47.33
C GLN A 50 19.32 4.72 46.37
N GLN A 51 19.17 6.05 46.55
CA GLN A 51 18.40 6.89 45.64
C GLN A 51 19.02 6.92 44.24
N TRP A 52 20.33 7.11 44.14
CA TRP A 52 21.04 7.08 42.85
C TRP A 52 20.93 5.73 42.16
N GLU A 53 21.06 4.64 42.91
CA GLU A 53 20.95 3.30 42.36
C GLU A 53 19.53 3.02 41.85
N THR A 54 18.51 3.47 42.59
CA THR A 54 17.11 3.36 42.19
C THR A 54 16.83 4.18 40.93
N LEU A 55 17.31 5.42 40.88
CA LEU A 55 17.18 6.30 39.73
C LEU A 55 17.89 5.73 38.49
N ALA A 56 19.12 5.25 38.65
CA ALA A 56 19.87 4.63 37.57
C ALA A 56 19.15 3.38 37.01
N ARG A 57 18.58 2.55 37.90
CA ARG A 57 17.76 1.40 37.50
C ARG A 57 16.47 1.82 36.78
N SER A 58 15.75 2.80 37.30
CA SER A 58 14.49 3.25 36.68
C SER A 58 14.74 3.87 35.32
N THR A 59 15.75 4.74 35.18
CA THR A 59 16.13 5.32 33.90
C THR A 59 16.63 4.25 32.92
N GLY A 60 17.38 3.26 33.40
CA GLY A 60 17.80 2.12 32.58
C GLY A 60 16.61 1.31 32.06
N GLN A 61 15.60 1.07 32.90
CA GLN A 61 14.37 0.38 32.51
C GLN A 61 13.54 1.20 31.51
N GLU A 62 13.38 2.50 31.73
CA GLU A 62 12.65 3.40 30.83
C GLU A 62 13.34 3.52 29.47
N LEU A 63 14.67 3.57 29.45
CA LEU A 63 15.45 3.57 28.22
C LEU A 63 15.31 2.24 27.47
N ALA A 64 15.36 1.10 28.18
CA ALA A 64 15.17 -0.21 27.56
C ALA A 64 13.75 -0.36 26.99
N ALA A 65 12.73 0.12 27.70
CA ALA A 65 11.35 0.15 27.23
C ALA A 65 11.20 1.03 25.98
N SER A 66 11.73 2.26 26.01
CA SER A 66 11.69 3.18 24.87
C SER A 66 12.39 2.62 23.63
N GLN A 67 13.52 1.91 23.81
CA GLN A 67 14.21 1.24 22.70
C GLN A 67 13.39 0.07 22.14
N ALA A 68 12.70 -0.68 23.00
CA ALA A 68 11.81 -1.76 22.57
C ALA A 68 10.60 -1.22 21.79
N ASP A 69 9.97 -0.15 22.27
CA ASP A 69 8.85 0.51 21.59
C ASP A 69 9.28 1.05 20.22
N LEU A 70 10.46 1.70 20.16
CA LEU A 70 11.01 2.20 18.90
C LEU A 70 11.27 1.07 17.90
N ALA A 71 11.84 -0.06 18.35
CA ALA A 71 12.04 -1.23 17.50
C ALA A 71 10.71 -1.83 17.01
N ALA A 72 9.68 -1.87 17.88
CA ALA A 72 8.36 -2.34 17.53
C ALA A 72 7.67 -1.42 16.49
N THR A 73 7.72 -0.10 16.69
CA THR A 73 7.16 0.88 15.74
C THR A 73 7.90 0.85 14.39
N GLN A 74 9.22 0.66 14.38
CA GLN A 74 9.97 0.48 13.13
C GLN A 74 9.52 -0.78 12.38
N ALA A 75 9.37 -1.90 13.08
CA ALA A 75 8.88 -3.13 12.47
C ALA A 75 7.45 -2.98 11.90
N GLU A 76 6.58 -2.23 12.58
CA GLU A 76 5.23 -1.91 12.10
C GLU A 76 5.27 -1.01 10.85
N LEU A 77 6.15 -0.01 10.82
CA LEU A 77 6.36 0.85 9.66
C LEU A 77 6.85 0.06 8.45
N ASP A 78 7.81 -0.85 8.66
CA ASP A 78 8.34 -1.70 7.60
C ASP A 78 7.25 -2.64 7.06
N ALA A 79 6.46 -3.25 7.94
CA ALA A 79 5.36 -4.12 7.57
C ALA A 79 4.26 -3.38 6.78
N THR A 80 3.88 -2.17 7.23
CA THR A 80 2.87 -1.35 6.54
C THR A 80 3.38 -0.84 5.20
N THR A 81 4.66 -0.48 5.10
CA THR A 81 5.30 -0.10 3.84
C THR A 81 5.34 -1.27 2.84
N ALA A 82 5.67 -2.48 3.30
CA ALA A 82 5.64 -3.69 2.47
C ALA A 82 4.22 -4.01 1.98
N GLN A 83 3.21 -3.88 2.86
CA GLN A 83 1.81 -4.04 2.49
C GLN A 83 1.37 -3.00 1.45
N LEU A 84 1.78 -1.74 1.62
CA LEU A 84 1.47 -0.67 0.68
C LEU A 84 2.10 -0.93 -0.70
N SER A 85 3.37 -1.36 -0.75
CA SER A 85 4.04 -1.73 -2.01
C SER A 85 3.31 -2.88 -2.71
N THR A 86 2.95 -3.93 -1.96
CA THR A 86 2.21 -5.07 -2.49
C THR A 86 0.84 -4.66 -3.02
N ALA A 87 0.13 -3.78 -2.30
CA ALA A 87 -1.17 -3.26 -2.73
C ALA A 87 -1.04 -2.42 -4.00
N GLN A 88 -0.01 -1.57 -4.12
CA GLN A 88 0.26 -0.78 -5.33
C GLN A 88 0.57 -1.69 -6.53
N GLU A 89 1.43 -2.69 -6.38
CA GLU A 89 1.71 -3.68 -7.43
C GLU A 89 0.43 -4.39 -7.89
N ARG A 90 -0.42 -4.79 -6.94
CA ARG A 90 -1.70 -5.44 -7.25
C ARG A 90 -2.67 -4.50 -7.97
N ILE A 91 -2.72 -3.22 -7.59
CA ILE A 91 -3.53 -2.21 -8.27
C ILE A 91 -3.06 -2.01 -9.71
N THR A 92 -1.75 -1.90 -9.94
CA THR A 92 -1.18 -1.78 -11.28
C THR A 92 -1.48 -3.01 -12.12
N GLN A 93 -1.29 -4.21 -11.56
CA GLN A 93 -1.62 -5.47 -12.25
C GLN A 93 -3.10 -5.54 -12.65
N LEU A 94 -4.02 -5.12 -11.76
CA LEU A 94 -5.45 -5.08 -12.07
C LEU A 94 -5.79 -4.03 -13.13
N ALA A 95 -5.09 -2.89 -13.13
CA ALA A 95 -5.25 -1.87 -14.15
C ALA A 95 -4.81 -2.37 -15.54
N ASP A 96 -3.67 -3.06 -15.61
CA ASP A 96 -3.15 -3.67 -16.84
C ASP A 96 -4.08 -4.78 -17.35
N GLU A 97 -4.57 -5.65 -16.46
CA GLU A 97 -5.54 -6.70 -16.81
C GLU A 97 -6.84 -6.10 -17.35
N LYS A 98 -7.34 -5.02 -16.74
CA LYS A 98 -8.54 -4.32 -17.22
C LYS A 98 -8.33 -3.67 -18.58
N ALA A 99 -7.16 -3.09 -18.84
CA ALA A 99 -6.82 -2.53 -20.14
C ALA A 99 -6.80 -3.63 -21.21
N GLN A 100 -6.13 -4.74 -20.94
CA GLN A 100 -6.04 -5.88 -21.87
C GLN A 100 -7.41 -6.52 -22.16
N LEU A 101 -8.26 -6.67 -21.13
CA LEU A 101 -9.64 -7.14 -21.31
C LEU A 101 -10.48 -6.14 -22.11
N GLY A 102 -10.27 -4.84 -21.91
CA GLY A 102 -10.91 -3.78 -22.70
C GLY A 102 -10.57 -3.88 -24.19
N ASP A 103 -9.29 -3.99 -24.52
CA ASP A 103 -8.82 -4.11 -25.90
C ASP A 103 -9.32 -5.41 -26.57
N THR A 104 -9.32 -6.51 -25.81
CA THR A 104 -9.85 -7.79 -26.28
C THR A 104 -11.35 -7.70 -26.55
N SER A 105 -12.12 -7.06 -25.65
CA SER A 105 -13.55 -6.86 -25.85
C SER A 105 -13.84 -5.98 -27.07
N ALA A 106 -13.09 -4.88 -27.25
CA ALA A 106 -13.27 -3.97 -28.37
C ALA A 106 -12.97 -4.65 -29.71
N SER A 107 -11.87 -5.41 -29.79
CA SER A 107 -11.52 -6.16 -31.00
C SER A 107 -12.54 -7.27 -31.33
N GLN A 108 -13.04 -7.99 -30.32
CA GLN A 108 -14.11 -8.99 -30.52
C GLN A 108 -15.42 -8.37 -30.98
N GLN A 109 -15.78 -7.22 -30.42
CA GLN A 109 -16.98 -6.48 -30.84
C GLN A 109 -16.85 -5.99 -32.28
N GLN A 110 -15.69 -5.45 -32.66
CA GLN A 110 -15.42 -5.03 -34.04
C GLN A 110 -15.50 -6.21 -35.02
N LEU A 111 -15.00 -7.39 -34.64
CA LEU A 111 -15.09 -8.60 -35.45
C LEU A 111 -16.55 -9.08 -35.60
N ALA A 112 -17.33 -9.07 -34.52
CA ALA A 112 -18.74 -9.44 -34.56
C ALA A 112 -19.57 -8.47 -35.41
N ASP A 113 -19.33 -7.16 -35.28
CA ASP A 113 -19.99 -6.13 -36.09
C ASP A 113 -19.63 -6.27 -37.57
N TYR A 114 -18.36 -6.53 -37.89
CA TYR A 114 -17.92 -6.83 -39.25
C TYR A 114 -18.61 -8.08 -39.81
N GLN A 115 -18.63 -9.19 -39.06
CA GLN A 115 -19.31 -10.42 -39.48
C GLN A 115 -20.81 -10.21 -39.69
N SER A 116 -21.48 -9.45 -38.83
CA SER A 116 -22.89 -9.11 -38.97
C SER A 116 -23.16 -8.35 -40.26
N ARG A 117 -22.36 -7.30 -40.56
CA ARG A 117 -22.49 -6.49 -41.77
C ARG A 117 -22.24 -7.31 -43.03
N VAL A 118 -21.19 -8.12 -43.06
CA VAL A 118 -20.88 -9.00 -44.19
C VAL A 118 -21.98 -10.04 -44.39
N SER A 119 -22.48 -10.67 -43.31
CA SER A 119 -23.55 -11.66 -43.39
C SER A 119 -24.87 -11.06 -43.90
N GLN A 120 -25.21 -9.85 -43.44
CA GLN A 120 -26.40 -9.14 -43.89
C GLN A 120 -26.29 -8.77 -45.38
N ALA A 121 -25.13 -8.25 -45.81
CA ALA A 121 -24.88 -7.92 -47.20
C ALA A 121 -24.90 -9.18 -48.10
N ALA A 122 -24.28 -10.29 -47.66
CA ALA A 122 -24.33 -11.57 -48.37
C ALA A 122 -25.77 -12.11 -48.51
N GLY A 123 -26.59 -11.98 -47.47
CA GLY A 123 -28.01 -12.35 -47.52
C GLY A 123 -28.83 -11.51 -48.50
N GLN A 124 -28.57 -10.20 -48.56
CA GLN A 124 -29.19 -9.31 -49.54
C GLN A 124 -28.79 -9.68 -50.98
N VAL A 125 -27.51 -9.96 -51.21
CA VAL A 125 -27.01 -10.42 -52.52
C VAL A 125 -27.69 -11.73 -52.93
N ALA A 126 -27.73 -12.72 -52.04
CA ALA A 126 -28.37 -14.02 -52.32
C ALA A 126 -29.85 -13.87 -52.66
N THR A 127 -30.58 -13.03 -51.92
CA THR A 127 -32.00 -12.76 -52.15
C THR A 127 -32.23 -12.06 -53.49
N ALA A 128 -31.42 -11.04 -53.80
CA ALA A 128 -31.54 -10.31 -55.06
C ALA A 128 -31.18 -11.18 -56.28
N LEU A 129 -30.16 -12.03 -56.16
CA LEU A 129 -29.82 -13.01 -57.20
C LEU A 129 -30.94 -14.03 -57.43
N ALA A 130 -31.54 -14.56 -56.37
CA ALA A 130 -32.67 -15.48 -56.49
C ALA A 130 -33.85 -14.84 -57.23
N SER A 131 -34.21 -13.60 -56.89
CA SER A 131 -35.28 -12.85 -57.56
C SER A 131 -34.96 -12.55 -59.03
N CYS A 132 -33.71 -12.22 -59.35
CA CYS A 132 -33.26 -12.02 -60.73
C CYS A 132 -33.35 -13.31 -61.56
N VAL A 133 -32.94 -14.45 -60.99
CA VAL A 133 -33.03 -15.77 -61.67
C VAL A 133 -34.48 -16.18 -61.89
N ASP A 134 -35.36 -16.02 -60.89
CA ASP A 134 -36.80 -16.32 -61.03
C ASP A 134 -37.45 -15.41 -62.09
N GLY A 135 -37.14 -14.12 -62.08
CA GLY A 135 -37.62 -13.17 -63.09
C GLY A 135 -37.19 -13.54 -64.52
N GLN A 136 -35.92 -13.91 -64.70
CA GLN A 136 -35.41 -14.37 -66.00
C GLN A 136 -36.07 -15.68 -66.46
N GLN A 137 -36.30 -16.64 -65.56
CA GLN A 137 -36.99 -17.89 -65.92
C GLN A 137 -38.43 -17.63 -66.38
N ARG A 138 -39.16 -16.74 -65.68
CA ARG A 138 -40.51 -16.33 -66.10
C ARG A 138 -40.49 -15.63 -67.44
N LEU A 139 -39.52 -14.75 -67.69
CA LEU A 139 -39.35 -14.05 -68.98
C LEU A 139 -39.13 -15.05 -70.13
N ILE A 140 -38.29 -16.07 -69.93
CA ILE A 140 -38.08 -17.14 -70.91
C ILE A 140 -39.40 -17.87 -71.21
N GLY A 141 -40.20 -18.18 -70.18
CA GLY A 141 -41.52 -18.80 -70.35
C GLY A 141 -42.51 -17.94 -71.13
N TYR A 142 -42.52 -16.62 -70.88
CA TYR A 142 -43.32 -15.65 -71.64
C TYR A 142 -42.90 -15.58 -73.11
N LEU A 143 -41.59 -15.53 -73.38
CA LEU A 143 -41.05 -15.48 -74.75
C LEU A 143 -41.36 -16.76 -75.55
N GLN A 144 -41.38 -17.93 -74.89
CA GLN A 144 -41.77 -19.20 -75.51
C GLN A 144 -43.27 -19.24 -75.88
N ASN A 145 -44.11 -18.45 -75.22
CA ASN A 145 -45.57 -18.41 -75.42
C ASN A 145 -46.04 -17.03 -75.93
N SER A 146 -45.17 -16.29 -76.63
CA SER A 146 -45.37 -14.88 -76.98
C SER A 146 -46.65 -14.57 -77.77
N ALA A 147 -47.19 -15.55 -78.51
CA ALA A 147 -48.46 -15.40 -79.25
C ALA A 147 -49.70 -15.24 -78.35
N GLN A 148 -49.59 -15.50 -77.04
CA GLN A 148 -50.70 -15.41 -76.08
C GLN A 148 -50.68 -14.13 -75.21
N TYR A 149 -49.69 -13.25 -75.39
CA TYR A 149 -49.46 -12.09 -74.52
C TYR A 149 -49.36 -10.78 -75.32
N ASP A 150 -49.74 -9.67 -74.67
CA ASP A 150 -49.62 -8.33 -75.25
C ASP A 150 -48.16 -7.86 -75.29
N PRO A 151 -47.67 -7.30 -76.41
CA PRO A 151 -46.29 -6.85 -76.55
C PRO A 151 -45.90 -5.74 -75.55
N THR A 152 -46.84 -4.88 -75.16
CA THR A 152 -46.61 -3.78 -74.21
C THR A 152 -46.40 -4.31 -72.79
N ASP A 153 -47.10 -5.39 -72.42
CA ASP A 153 -46.92 -6.06 -71.14
C ASP A 153 -45.60 -6.83 -71.08
N LEU A 154 -45.15 -7.37 -72.21
CA LEU A 154 -43.85 -8.03 -72.35
C LEU A 154 -42.68 -7.05 -72.16
N GLU A 155 -42.76 -5.86 -72.75
CA GLU A 155 -41.77 -4.79 -72.56
C GLU A 155 -41.69 -4.33 -71.11
N ARG A 156 -42.85 -4.13 -70.46
CA ARG A 156 -42.91 -3.72 -69.06
C ARG A 156 -42.28 -4.79 -68.15
N PHE A 157 -42.65 -6.05 -68.34
CA PHE A 157 -42.08 -7.16 -67.57
C PHE A 157 -40.57 -7.32 -67.79
N THR A 158 -40.09 -7.13 -69.03
CA THR A 158 -38.65 -7.14 -69.35
C THR A 158 -37.91 -6.03 -68.58
N SER A 159 -38.48 -4.84 -68.50
CA SER A 159 -37.92 -3.71 -67.74
C SER A 159 -37.88 -4.01 -66.23
N ASP A 160 -38.93 -4.64 -65.69
CA ASP A 160 -38.99 -5.04 -64.28
C ASP A 160 -37.90 -6.08 -63.94
N VAL A 161 -37.72 -7.11 -64.80
CA VAL A 161 -36.67 -8.12 -64.63
C VAL A 161 -35.27 -7.49 -64.70
N GLN A 162 -35.03 -6.58 -65.65
CA GLN A 162 -33.76 -5.85 -65.74
C GLN A 162 -33.49 -5.02 -64.49
N THR A 163 -34.50 -4.36 -63.95
CA THR A 163 -34.39 -3.56 -62.72
C THR A 163 -33.99 -4.43 -61.52
N VAL A 164 -34.64 -5.59 -61.35
CA VAL A 164 -34.31 -6.54 -60.27
C VAL A 164 -32.90 -7.12 -60.43
N CYS A 165 -32.49 -7.42 -61.65
CA CYS A 165 -31.14 -7.93 -61.93
C CYS A 165 -30.04 -6.85 -61.76
N ALA A 166 -30.33 -5.60 -62.08
CA ALA A 166 -29.44 -4.47 -61.79
C ALA A 166 -29.26 -4.30 -60.28
N GLN A 167 -30.34 -4.36 -59.49
CA GLN A 167 -30.28 -4.31 -58.03
C GLN A 167 -29.44 -5.45 -57.43
N ALA A 168 -29.50 -6.65 -57.99
CA ALA A 168 -28.65 -7.78 -57.56
C ALA A 168 -27.16 -7.52 -57.84
N THR A 169 -26.85 -6.91 -58.98
CA THR A 169 -25.48 -6.54 -59.36
C THR A 169 -24.94 -5.44 -58.46
N ASP A 170 -25.75 -4.42 -58.18
CA ASP A 170 -25.41 -3.31 -57.28
C ASP A 170 -25.19 -3.79 -55.84
N ALA A 171 -26.03 -4.72 -55.36
CA ALA A 171 -25.86 -5.34 -54.05
C ALA A 171 -24.55 -6.13 -53.96
N ASN A 172 -24.17 -6.85 -55.02
CA ASN A 172 -22.90 -7.59 -55.07
C ASN A 172 -21.70 -6.63 -55.10
N ALA A 173 -21.77 -5.56 -55.89
CA ALA A 173 -20.74 -4.52 -55.91
C ALA A 173 -20.61 -3.82 -54.54
N ALA A 174 -21.71 -3.63 -53.81
CA ALA A 174 -21.67 -3.10 -52.46
C ALA A 174 -21.00 -4.06 -51.47
N LEU A 175 -21.27 -5.36 -51.57
CA LEU A 175 -20.59 -6.39 -50.77
C LEU A 175 -19.09 -6.46 -51.07
N GLN A 176 -18.69 -6.42 -52.34
CA GLN A 176 -17.26 -6.45 -52.71
C GLN A 176 -16.50 -5.27 -52.12
N ARG A 177 -17.07 -4.06 -52.17
CA ARG A 177 -16.49 -2.86 -51.53
C ARG A 177 -16.36 -2.99 -50.01
N GLU A 178 -17.20 -3.81 -49.37
CA GLU A 178 -17.13 -4.06 -47.92
C GLU A 178 -16.07 -5.09 -47.54
N LEU A 179 -15.77 -6.03 -48.44
CA LEU A 179 -14.71 -7.03 -48.26
C LEU A 179 -13.30 -6.46 -48.52
N GLU A 180 -13.20 -5.43 -49.34
CA GLU A 180 -11.95 -4.73 -49.66
C GLU A 180 -11.53 -3.68 -48.62
N ARG A 181 -12.39 -3.40 -47.63
CA ARG A 181 -12.22 -2.35 -46.62
C ARG A 181 -11.65 -2.88 -45.32
#